data_AF-A0A561WW73-F1
#
_entry.id   AF-A0A561WW73-F1
#
_cell.length_a   1.000
_cell.length_b   1.000
_cell.length_c   1.000
_cell.angle_alpha   90.00
_cell.angle_beta   90.00
_cell.angle_gamma   90.00
#
_symmetry.space_group_name_H-M   'P 1'
#
loop_
_entity.id
_entity.type
_entity.pdbx_description
1 polymer ?
#
loop_
_entity_poly.entity_id
_entity_poly.type
_entity_poly.pdbx_seq_one_letter_code
_entity_poly.pdbx_strand_id
1 'polypeptide(L)'
;MPAVAVDGLPDSAVLVEAERSDGPWDGWSQMIVRVRDAPVASTVDVGAVGVDAARLAFADADALELWRHEEPLDGLADVAFWGLDAPAAAQEFTGDRLTTLGDEGSYGWTDLPIRSALRRAMTVEAWRDAEPGRKLAVDFRPHSHHWQVMRQVRASDTESGTLPLGDAQILYAMTSWGDGIFPVQVDRDADGLLLAVRVTLAES
;
A
#
# COMPACT_ATOMS: atom_id res chain seq x y z
N MET A 1 2.64 -2.38 -15.54
CA MET A 1 1.74 -3.50 -15.18
C MET A 1 0.33 -3.20 -15.63
N PRO A 2 -0.52 -4.21 -15.92
CA PRO A 2 -1.90 -3.95 -16.31
C PRO A 2 -2.70 -3.34 -15.15
N ALA A 3 -3.60 -2.44 -15.49
CA ALA A 3 -4.59 -1.84 -14.60
C ALA A 3 -5.97 -1.93 -15.27
N VAL A 4 -7.03 -1.94 -14.47
CA VAL A 4 -8.41 -2.02 -14.95
C VAL A 4 -9.10 -0.70 -14.66
N ALA A 5 -9.64 -0.06 -15.70
CA ALA A 5 -10.52 1.09 -15.57
C ALA A 5 -11.98 0.61 -15.62
N VAL A 6 -12.82 1.14 -14.72
CA VAL A 6 -14.24 0.80 -14.63
C VAL A 6 -15.07 2.07 -14.63
N ASP A 7 -16.20 2.06 -15.35
CA ASP A 7 -17.15 3.16 -15.43
C ASP A 7 -18.38 2.94 -14.51
N GLY A 8 -19.23 3.97 -14.35
CA GLY A 8 -20.51 3.83 -13.64
C GLY A 8 -20.43 3.86 -12.10
N LEU A 9 -19.26 4.25 -11.57
CA LEU A 9 -19.06 4.62 -10.17
C LEU A 9 -19.82 5.93 -9.85
N PRO A 10 -20.28 6.13 -8.60
CA PRO A 10 -20.87 7.38 -8.15
C PRO A 10 -19.80 8.43 -7.87
N ASP A 11 -20.18 9.71 -7.86
CA ASP A 11 -19.29 10.83 -7.48
C ASP A 11 -19.02 10.90 -5.95
N SER A 12 -19.51 9.91 -5.20
CA SER A 12 -19.33 9.80 -3.74
C SER A 12 -18.39 8.65 -3.39
N ALA A 13 -17.86 8.67 -2.16
CA ALA A 13 -17.06 7.55 -1.64
C ALA A 13 -17.82 6.21 -1.77
N VAL A 14 -17.09 5.17 -2.17
CA VAL A 14 -17.56 3.79 -2.27
C VAL A 14 -16.91 2.93 -1.21
N LEU A 15 -17.59 1.86 -0.79
CA LEU A 15 -17.06 0.92 0.20
C LEU A 15 -16.18 -0.12 -0.51
N VAL A 16 -15.01 -0.40 0.08
CA VAL A 16 -14.21 -1.57 -0.29
C VAL A 16 -14.28 -2.58 0.84
N GLU A 17 -14.83 -3.74 0.54
CA GLU A 17 -14.85 -4.90 1.43
C GLU A 17 -13.75 -5.88 1.05
N ALA A 18 -13.29 -6.67 2.00
CA ALA A 18 -12.34 -7.75 1.75
C ALA A 18 -12.75 -8.98 2.56
N GLU A 19 -12.53 -10.16 1.97
CA GLU A 19 -12.81 -11.44 2.60
C GLU A 19 -11.50 -12.20 2.80
N ARG A 20 -11.39 -12.92 3.92
CA ARG A 20 -10.22 -13.78 4.20
C ARG A 20 -10.34 -15.08 3.42
N SER A 21 -9.19 -15.66 3.08
CA SER A 21 -9.08 -17.00 2.51
C SER A 21 -9.34 -18.05 3.59
N ASP A 22 -10.19 -19.04 3.26
CA ASP A 22 -10.43 -20.24 4.08
C ASP A 22 -9.35 -21.34 3.82
N GLY A 23 -8.41 -21.07 2.91
CA GLY A 23 -7.30 -21.94 2.58
C GLY A 23 -6.26 -22.08 3.70
N PRO A 24 -5.25 -22.96 3.52
CA PRO A 24 -4.23 -23.24 4.54
C PRO A 24 -3.27 -22.07 4.83
N TRP A 25 -3.35 -21.00 4.04
CA TRP A 25 -2.54 -19.80 4.17
C TRP A 25 -3.42 -18.61 4.52
N ASP A 26 -2.99 -17.82 5.51
CA ASP A 26 -3.66 -16.58 5.91
C ASP A 26 -3.43 -15.49 4.86
N GLY A 27 -4.52 -14.89 4.38
CA GLY A 27 -4.51 -13.83 3.38
C GLY A 27 -5.91 -13.47 2.91
N TRP A 28 -6.03 -12.47 2.04
CA TRP A 28 -7.30 -12.07 1.44
C TRP A 28 -7.69 -13.01 0.30
N SER A 29 -8.93 -13.52 0.26
CA SER A 29 -9.45 -14.25 -0.91
C SER A 29 -9.88 -13.30 -2.01
N GLN A 30 -10.48 -12.17 -1.65
CA GLN A 30 -10.97 -11.17 -2.59
C GLN A 30 -11.12 -9.79 -1.95
N MET A 31 -11.10 -8.77 -2.81
CA MET A 31 -11.47 -7.40 -2.48
C MET A 31 -12.60 -6.94 -3.40
N ILE A 32 -13.62 -6.31 -2.85
CA ILE A 32 -14.86 -5.95 -3.52
C ILE A 32 -15.14 -4.46 -3.32
N VAL A 33 -15.11 -3.68 -4.39
CA VAL A 33 -15.66 -2.32 -4.40
C VAL A 33 -17.16 -2.41 -4.58
N ARG A 34 -17.94 -2.13 -3.53
CA ARG A 34 -19.41 -2.12 -3.60
C ARG A 34 -19.90 -0.75 -4.03
N VAL A 35 -20.69 -0.74 -5.11
CA VAL A 35 -21.23 0.47 -5.73
C VAL A 35 -22.72 0.62 -5.42
N ARG A 36 -23.50 -0.46 -5.54
CA ARG A 36 -24.94 -0.47 -5.31
C ARG A 36 -25.39 -1.80 -4.71
N ASP A 37 -26.45 -1.77 -3.92
CA ASP A 37 -27.12 -2.97 -3.41
C ASP A 37 -28.33 -3.29 -4.29
N ALA A 38 -28.18 -4.26 -5.19
CA ALA A 38 -29.23 -4.76 -6.07
C ALA A 38 -28.92 -6.21 -6.51
N PRO A 39 -29.92 -6.96 -7.01
CA PRO A 39 -29.68 -8.30 -7.52
C PRO A 39 -28.72 -8.31 -8.72
N VAL A 40 -27.70 -9.18 -8.65
CA VAL A 40 -26.78 -9.41 -9.76
C VAL A 40 -27.53 -10.15 -10.87
N ALA A 41 -27.57 -9.55 -12.06
CA ALA A 41 -28.11 -10.19 -13.27
C ALA A 41 -26.99 -10.80 -14.12
N SER A 42 -25.78 -10.24 -14.08
CA SER A 42 -24.61 -10.76 -14.79
C SER A 42 -23.30 -10.41 -14.08
N THR A 43 -22.31 -11.29 -14.26
CA THR A 43 -20.91 -11.07 -13.86
C THR A 43 -20.04 -11.18 -15.10
N VAL A 44 -19.14 -10.23 -15.31
CA VAL A 44 -18.29 -10.15 -16.52
C VAL A 44 -16.83 -10.00 -16.13
N ASP A 45 -15.96 -10.81 -16.74
CA ASP A 45 -14.51 -10.63 -16.63
C ASP A 45 -14.09 -9.38 -17.42
N VAL A 46 -13.45 -8.43 -16.74
CA VAL A 46 -13.03 -7.14 -17.33
C VAL A 46 -11.51 -7.00 -17.45
N GLY A 47 -10.77 -8.06 -17.13
CA GLY A 47 -9.32 -8.13 -17.27
C GLY A 47 -8.63 -8.58 -16.00
N ALA A 48 -7.43 -8.08 -15.78
CA ALA A 48 -6.64 -8.38 -14.59
C ALA A 48 -5.77 -7.18 -14.21
N VAL A 49 -5.47 -7.07 -12.92
CA VAL A 49 -4.51 -6.10 -12.36
C VAL A 49 -3.19 -6.80 -12.10
N GLY A 50 -2.09 -6.17 -12.50
CA GLY A 50 -0.76 -6.63 -12.15
C GLY A 50 -0.32 -5.95 -10.86
N VAL A 51 0.36 -6.70 -10.00
CA VAL A 51 0.90 -6.24 -8.73
C VAL A 51 2.39 -6.56 -8.66
N ASP A 52 3.18 -5.55 -8.30
CA ASP A 52 4.63 -5.52 -8.14
C ASP A 52 4.86 -4.56 -6.95
N ALA A 53 5.38 -5.12 -5.86
CA ALA A 53 5.33 -4.62 -4.48
C ALA A 53 4.08 -4.95 -3.65
N ALA A 54 3.37 -6.04 -3.96
CA ALA A 54 2.34 -6.69 -3.13
C ALA A 54 1.14 -5.81 -2.73
N ARG A 55 0.81 -4.79 -3.53
CA ARG A 55 -0.20 -3.77 -3.21
C ARG A 55 -1.19 -3.56 -4.34
N LEU A 56 -2.45 -3.39 -3.97
CA LEU A 56 -3.51 -2.89 -4.84
C LEU A 56 -3.83 -1.44 -4.49
N ALA A 57 -4.17 -0.67 -5.51
CA ALA A 57 -4.67 0.70 -5.37
C ALA A 57 -6.04 0.81 -6.04
N PHE A 58 -7.01 1.35 -5.31
CA PHE A 58 -8.32 1.75 -5.83
C PHE A 58 -8.37 3.27 -5.82
N ALA A 59 -8.38 3.87 -7.01
CA ALA A 59 -8.20 5.30 -7.17
C ALA A 59 -9.12 5.84 -8.28
N ASP A 60 -9.54 7.08 -8.11
CA ASP A 60 -10.07 7.89 -9.19
C ASP A 60 -8.95 8.17 -10.21
N ALA A 61 -9.22 7.88 -11.48
CA ALA A 61 -8.22 7.98 -12.55
C ALA A 61 -7.76 9.43 -12.80
N ASP A 62 -8.65 10.40 -12.63
CA ASP A 62 -8.33 11.81 -12.83
C ASP A 62 -7.52 12.32 -11.62
N ALA A 63 -7.90 11.94 -10.41
CA ALA A 63 -7.16 12.33 -9.19
C ALA A 63 -5.71 11.81 -9.17
N LEU A 64 -5.42 10.70 -9.86
CA LEU A 64 -4.06 10.15 -9.95
C LEU A 64 -3.04 11.12 -10.57
N GLU A 65 -3.46 12.17 -11.28
CA GLU A 65 -2.54 13.21 -11.77
C GLU A 65 -1.82 13.97 -10.62
N LEU A 66 -2.48 14.06 -9.47
CA LEU A 66 -1.96 14.69 -8.26
C LEU A 66 -1.00 13.75 -7.49
N TRP A 67 -0.99 12.46 -7.84
CA TRP A 67 -0.20 11.47 -7.13
C TRP A 67 1.30 11.79 -7.22
N ARG A 68 2.00 11.59 -6.11
CA ARG A 68 3.45 11.76 -5.98
C ARG A 68 3.96 10.53 -5.28
N HIS A 69 4.59 9.66 -6.06
CA HIS A 69 5.07 8.37 -5.57
C HIS A 69 6.38 8.52 -4.79
N GLU A 70 7.36 9.22 -5.37
CA GLU A 70 8.72 9.34 -4.81
C GLU A 70 9.02 10.72 -4.22
N GLU A 71 8.48 11.78 -4.82
CA GLU A 71 8.77 13.15 -4.39
C GLU A 71 8.03 13.50 -3.09
N PRO A 72 8.73 14.05 -2.08
CA PRO A 72 8.07 14.49 -0.85
C PRO A 72 7.26 15.75 -1.10
N LEU A 73 6.10 15.84 -0.45
CA LEU A 73 5.18 16.97 -0.57
C LEU A 73 5.66 18.21 0.18
N ASP A 74 6.50 18.03 1.20
CA ASP A 74 6.97 19.07 2.12
C ASP A 74 8.51 19.21 2.15
N GLY A 75 9.23 18.44 1.31
CA GLY A 75 10.69 18.41 1.30
C GLY A 75 11.33 17.62 2.45
N LEU A 76 10.54 16.88 3.23
CA LEU A 76 10.97 16.07 4.35
C LEU A 76 10.89 14.56 4.04
N ALA A 77 11.60 13.78 4.85
CA ALA A 77 11.63 12.34 4.78
C ALA A 77 11.98 11.73 6.14
N ASP A 78 11.44 10.55 6.39
CA ASP A 78 11.88 9.68 7.47
C ASP A 78 12.94 8.70 6.96
N VAL A 79 13.74 8.18 7.88
CA VAL A 79 14.58 7.01 7.65
C VAL A 79 14.29 6.02 8.76
N ALA A 80 13.96 4.79 8.39
CA ALA A 80 13.72 3.73 9.35
C ALA A 80 14.61 2.54 9.03
N PHE A 81 15.05 1.83 10.05
CA PHE A 81 15.80 0.60 9.91
C PHE A 81 15.46 -0.38 11.04
N TRP A 82 15.45 -1.66 10.68
CA TRP A 82 15.03 -2.76 11.56
C TRP A 82 15.78 -4.04 11.22
N GLY A 83 15.64 -5.05 12.08
CA GLY A 83 16.36 -6.31 11.98
C GLY A 83 17.22 -6.59 13.21
N LEU A 84 17.95 -7.70 13.17
CA LEU A 84 18.73 -8.19 14.31
C LEU A 84 19.81 -7.18 14.76
N ASP A 85 20.44 -6.51 13.79
CA ASP A 85 21.54 -5.58 14.03
C ASP A 85 21.08 -4.12 14.16
N ALA A 86 19.77 -3.85 14.14
CA ALA A 86 19.23 -2.49 14.25
C ALA A 86 19.59 -1.78 15.57
N PRO A 87 19.61 -2.44 16.75
CA PRO A 87 20.07 -1.79 17.97
C PRO A 87 21.53 -1.34 17.91
N ALA A 88 22.40 -2.10 17.24
CA ALA A 88 23.82 -1.74 17.06
C ALA A 88 23.97 -0.55 16.10
N ALA A 89 23.23 -0.55 14.98
CA ALA A 89 23.16 0.59 14.07
C ALA A 89 22.63 1.85 14.78
N ALA A 90 21.60 1.72 15.60
CA ALA A 90 21.03 2.84 16.35
C ALA A 90 22.03 3.43 17.35
N GLN A 91 22.83 2.58 18.01
CA GLN A 91 23.90 3.04 18.91
C GLN A 91 25.01 3.77 18.14
N GLU A 92 25.45 3.22 17.01
CA GLU A 92 26.52 3.80 16.18
C GLU A 92 26.11 5.16 15.57
N PHE A 93 24.88 5.23 15.03
CA PHE A 93 24.43 6.38 14.26
C PHE A 93 23.54 7.34 15.03
N THR A 94 23.28 7.09 16.32
CA THR A 94 22.34 7.85 17.16
C THR A 94 20.92 7.86 16.58
N GLY A 95 20.42 6.68 16.23
CA GLY A 95 19.04 6.49 15.77
C GLY A 95 18.06 6.34 16.94
N ASP A 96 16.92 7.01 16.86
CA ASP A 96 15.88 6.95 17.88
C ASP A 96 15.02 5.69 17.70
N ARG A 97 14.42 5.18 18.77
CA ARG A 97 13.36 4.17 18.63
C ARG A 97 12.14 4.84 18.00
N LEU A 98 11.62 4.23 16.95
CA LEU A 98 10.36 4.68 16.36
C LEU A 98 9.19 4.15 17.20
N THR A 99 8.25 5.03 17.52
CA THR A 99 7.08 4.74 18.36
C THR A 99 5.76 4.93 17.64
N THR A 100 5.81 5.22 16.33
CA THR A 100 4.61 5.27 15.50
C THR A 100 4.07 3.85 15.35
N LEU A 101 2.74 3.70 15.42
CA LEU A 101 2.06 2.43 15.18
C LEU A 101 2.46 1.87 13.81
N GLY A 102 2.84 0.59 13.76
CA GLY A 102 3.33 -0.08 12.56
C GLY A 102 4.85 0.03 12.34
N ASP A 103 5.57 0.76 13.19
CA ASP A 103 7.04 0.85 13.19
C ASP A 103 7.65 0.27 14.48
N GLU A 104 6.88 -0.50 15.27
CA GLU A 104 7.36 -1.12 16.50
C GLU A 104 8.61 -1.99 16.23
N GLY A 105 9.65 -1.79 17.07
CA GLY A 105 10.91 -2.50 16.92
C GLY A 105 11.86 -1.90 15.87
N SER A 106 11.46 -0.83 15.19
CA SER A 106 12.32 -0.07 14.28
C SER A 106 13.04 1.07 15.00
N TYR A 107 14.13 1.52 14.39
CA TYR A 107 14.90 2.70 14.77
C TYR A 107 15.02 3.65 13.59
N GLY A 108 15.32 4.91 13.82
CA GLY A 108 15.36 5.87 12.73
C GLY A 108 15.45 7.32 13.13
N TRP A 109 15.09 8.16 12.17
CA TRP A 109 14.90 9.59 12.33
C TRP A 109 13.69 10.01 11.52
N THR A 110 12.88 10.90 12.10
CA THR A 110 11.69 11.43 11.42
C THR A 110 11.88 12.89 11.02
N ASP A 111 11.07 13.36 10.07
CA ASP A 111 10.94 14.76 9.68
C ASP A 111 12.27 15.44 9.29
N LEU A 112 13.16 14.69 8.66
CA LEU A 112 14.45 15.23 8.24
C LEU A 112 14.34 15.91 6.87
N PRO A 113 15.09 17.00 6.63
CA PRO A 113 15.26 17.52 5.28
C PRO A 113 15.75 16.42 4.33
N ILE A 114 15.15 16.31 3.14
CA ILE A 114 15.32 15.14 2.25
C ILE A 114 16.79 14.75 1.99
N ARG A 115 17.68 15.72 1.80
CA ARG A 115 19.12 15.46 1.56
C ARG A 115 19.82 14.88 2.80
N SER A 116 19.39 15.28 3.99
CA SER A 116 19.92 14.77 5.25
C SER A 116 19.42 13.36 5.50
N ALA A 117 18.13 13.10 5.24
CA ALA A 117 17.56 11.76 5.30
C ALA A 117 18.26 10.80 4.34
N LEU A 118 18.40 11.17 3.05
CA LEU A 118 19.08 10.35 2.06
C LEU A 118 20.51 9.99 2.48
N ARG A 119 21.27 10.99 2.96
CA ARG A 119 22.64 10.76 3.47
C ARG A 119 22.65 9.76 4.62
N ARG A 120 21.71 9.87 5.57
CA ARG A 120 21.62 8.94 6.70
C ARG A 120 21.25 7.53 6.24
N ALA A 121 20.24 7.38 5.36
CA ALA A 121 19.87 6.09 4.79
C ALA A 121 21.09 5.42 4.12
N MET A 122 21.77 6.13 3.21
CA MET A 122 22.98 5.62 2.54
C MET A 122 24.12 5.27 3.52
N THR A 123 24.26 6.02 4.62
CA THR A 123 25.29 5.73 5.64
C THR A 123 24.99 4.42 6.36
N VAL A 124 23.73 4.20 6.74
CA VAL A 124 23.29 2.95 7.40
C VAL A 124 23.37 1.76 6.45
N GLU A 125 23.00 1.95 5.17
CA GLU A 125 23.15 0.92 4.14
C GLU A 125 24.61 0.55 3.88
N ALA A 126 25.50 1.54 3.72
CA ALA A 126 26.92 1.29 3.55
C ALA A 126 27.53 0.57 4.77
N TRP A 127 27.06 0.89 5.97
CA TRP A 127 27.45 0.17 7.18
C TRP A 127 26.96 -1.27 7.16
N ARG A 128 25.71 -1.54 6.78
CA ARG A 128 25.22 -2.92 6.60
C ARG A 128 26.09 -3.68 5.59
N ASP A 129 26.35 -3.07 4.43
CA ASP A 129 27.02 -3.73 3.31
C ASP A 129 28.51 -3.97 3.54
N ALA A 130 29.14 -3.23 4.45
CA ALA A 130 30.52 -3.44 4.87
C ALA A 130 30.74 -4.79 5.60
N GLU A 131 29.67 -5.41 6.13
CA GLU A 131 29.73 -6.69 6.85
C GLU A 131 28.56 -7.59 6.41
N PRO A 132 28.77 -8.54 5.47
CA PRO A 132 27.69 -9.37 4.91
C PRO A 132 26.87 -10.18 5.92
N GLY A 133 27.38 -10.35 7.15
CA GLY A 133 26.68 -11.01 8.24
C GLY A 133 25.54 -10.17 8.83
N ARG A 134 25.57 -8.84 8.69
CA ARG A 134 24.58 -7.94 9.29
C ARG A 134 23.19 -8.16 8.70
N LYS A 135 22.21 -8.35 9.57
CA LYS A 135 20.79 -8.52 9.25
C LYS A 135 20.07 -7.22 9.60
N LEU A 136 20.08 -6.30 8.63
CA LEU A 136 19.46 -5.00 8.72
C LEU A 136 18.71 -4.67 7.43
N ALA A 137 17.49 -4.20 7.56
CA ALA A 137 16.74 -3.54 6.50
C ALA A 137 16.71 -2.03 6.77
N VAL A 138 16.69 -1.24 5.70
CA VAL A 138 16.70 0.23 5.75
C VAL A 138 15.68 0.73 4.73
N ASP A 139 14.81 1.63 5.17
CA ASP A 139 13.88 2.38 4.31
C ASP A 139 14.24 3.86 4.33
N PHE A 140 14.30 4.44 3.14
CA PHE A 140 14.20 5.88 2.96
C PHE A 140 12.74 6.23 2.60
N ARG A 141 12.10 7.06 3.43
CA ARG A 141 10.65 7.29 3.41
C ARG A 141 10.33 8.77 3.18
N PRO A 142 10.46 9.29 1.94
CA PRO A 142 10.04 10.66 1.63
C PRO A 142 8.58 10.85 1.99
N HIS A 143 8.18 12.04 2.44
CA HIS A 143 6.78 12.35 2.76
C HIS A 143 5.93 12.53 1.48
N SER A 144 5.93 11.50 0.64
CA SER A 144 5.14 11.37 -0.58
C SER A 144 3.79 10.72 -0.25
N HIS A 145 2.84 10.78 -1.18
CA HIS A 145 1.54 10.12 -1.00
C HIS A 145 1.69 8.60 -0.76
N HIS A 146 2.67 7.98 -1.42
CA HIS A 146 3.00 6.57 -1.23
C HIS A 146 3.38 6.27 0.22
N TRP A 147 4.33 7.00 0.81
CA TRP A 147 4.77 6.70 2.16
C TRP A 147 3.75 7.11 3.23
N GLN A 148 2.93 8.13 2.95
CA GLN A 148 1.80 8.48 3.78
C GLN A 148 0.77 7.35 3.85
N VAL A 149 0.38 6.77 2.71
CA VAL A 149 -0.55 5.62 2.73
C VAL A 149 0.10 4.39 3.36
N MET A 150 1.38 4.15 3.09
CA MET A 150 2.07 3.00 3.65
C MET A 150 2.23 3.10 5.17
N ARG A 151 2.30 4.30 5.73
CA ARG A 151 2.24 4.50 7.19
C ARG A 151 0.93 3.97 7.77
N GLN A 152 -0.20 4.24 7.11
CA GLN A 152 -1.50 3.71 7.55
C GLN A 152 -1.60 2.21 7.37
N VAL A 153 -1.12 1.69 6.22
CA VAL A 153 -1.08 0.25 5.94
C VAL A 153 -0.31 -0.49 7.03
N ARG A 154 0.89 -0.02 7.41
CA ARG A 154 1.69 -0.63 8.50
C ARG A 154 0.99 -0.58 9.85
N ALA A 155 0.21 0.48 10.08
CA ALA A 155 -0.50 0.71 11.34
C ALA A 155 -1.86 -0.02 11.43
N SER A 156 -2.27 -0.72 10.37
CA SER A 156 -3.63 -1.27 10.24
C SER A 156 -3.65 -2.79 10.30
N ASP A 157 -4.57 -3.35 11.09
CA ASP A 157 -4.83 -4.80 11.15
C ASP A 157 -5.36 -5.36 9.81
N THR A 158 -5.94 -4.51 8.97
CA THR A 158 -6.45 -4.88 7.65
C THR A 158 -5.44 -4.68 6.53
N GLU A 159 -4.19 -4.33 6.86
CA GLU A 159 -3.12 -4.07 5.90
C GLU A 159 -3.53 -3.06 4.81
N SER A 160 -4.34 -2.07 5.19
CA SER A 160 -4.91 -1.07 4.29
C SER A 160 -4.79 0.34 4.83
N GLY A 161 -4.81 1.32 3.93
CA GLY A 161 -4.73 2.74 4.24
C GLY A 161 -5.47 3.57 3.20
N THR A 162 -5.94 4.74 3.61
CA THR A 162 -6.63 5.69 2.72
C THR A 162 -6.02 7.07 2.83
N LEU A 163 -5.98 7.82 1.72
CA LEU A 163 -5.65 9.24 1.81
C LEU A 163 -6.52 10.06 0.85
N PRO A 164 -6.77 11.34 1.19
CA PRO A 164 -7.34 12.29 0.25
C PRO A 164 -6.34 12.59 -0.87
N LEU A 165 -6.83 12.63 -2.11
CA LEU A 165 -6.06 13.03 -3.29
C LEU A 165 -6.93 14.00 -4.10
N GLY A 166 -6.71 15.30 -3.91
CA GLY A 166 -7.65 16.32 -4.38
C GLY A 166 -9.00 16.17 -3.69
N ASP A 167 -10.08 16.10 -4.47
CA ASP A 167 -11.45 15.88 -3.99
C ASP A 167 -11.82 14.38 -3.87
N ALA A 168 -10.92 13.48 -4.27
CA ALA A 168 -11.12 12.03 -4.21
C ALA A 168 -10.42 11.40 -3.00
N GLN A 169 -10.71 10.12 -2.75
CA GLN A 169 -9.92 9.27 -1.85
C GLN A 169 -9.32 8.11 -2.61
N ILE A 170 -8.08 7.77 -2.29
CA ILE A 170 -7.43 6.53 -2.74
C ILE A 170 -7.39 5.54 -1.58
N LEU A 171 -7.57 4.26 -1.89
CA LEU A 171 -7.34 3.15 -0.97
C LEU A 171 -6.16 2.32 -1.47
N TYR A 172 -5.21 2.06 -0.58
CA TYR A 172 -4.19 1.02 -0.76
C TYR A 172 -4.48 -0.14 0.18
N ALA A 173 -4.29 -1.36 -0.33
CA ALA A 173 -4.33 -2.57 0.49
C ALA A 173 -3.26 -3.56 0.04
N MET A 174 -2.67 -4.28 0.99
CA MET A 174 -1.77 -5.38 0.69
C MET A 174 -2.57 -6.55 0.11
N THR A 175 -1.98 -7.28 -0.84
CA THR A 175 -2.60 -8.51 -1.36
C THR A 175 -2.54 -9.66 -0.37
N SER A 176 -1.65 -9.59 0.64
CA SER A 176 -1.22 -10.69 1.52
C SER A 176 -0.53 -11.87 0.80
N TRP A 177 -0.58 -11.94 -0.53
CA TRP A 177 0.04 -12.99 -1.36
C TRP A 177 1.33 -12.57 -2.06
N GLY A 178 1.69 -11.28 -1.98
CA GLY A 178 2.82 -10.74 -2.72
C GLY A 178 2.43 -10.26 -4.12
N ASP A 179 3.38 -10.37 -5.03
CA ASP A 179 3.27 -9.93 -6.42
C ASP A 179 2.50 -10.95 -7.27
N GLY A 180 1.84 -10.48 -8.33
CA GLY A 180 1.03 -11.37 -9.15
C GLY A 180 0.16 -10.67 -10.19
N ILE A 181 -0.69 -11.46 -10.84
CA ILE A 181 -1.73 -10.99 -11.75
C ILE A 181 -3.05 -11.52 -11.23
N PHE A 182 -3.95 -10.61 -10.89
CA PHE A 182 -5.21 -10.93 -10.22
C PHE A 182 -6.39 -10.57 -11.14
N PRO A 183 -7.31 -11.53 -11.42
CA PRO A 183 -8.43 -11.27 -12.30
C PRO A 183 -9.42 -10.29 -11.67
N VAL A 184 -10.08 -9.52 -12.53
CA VAL A 184 -11.08 -8.54 -12.14
C VAL A 184 -12.40 -8.84 -12.82
N GLN A 185 -13.46 -8.87 -12.02
CA GLN A 185 -14.83 -9.10 -12.43
C GLN A 185 -15.69 -7.90 -12.05
N VAL A 186 -16.74 -7.64 -12.84
CA VAL A 186 -17.78 -6.67 -12.48
C VAL A 186 -19.15 -7.33 -12.43
N ASP A 187 -19.90 -7.00 -11.39
CA ASP A 187 -21.29 -7.41 -11.24
C ASP A 187 -22.20 -6.28 -11.76
N ARG A 188 -23.21 -6.65 -12.56
CA ARG A 188 -24.18 -5.71 -13.14
C ARG A 188 -25.63 -6.16 -12.89
N ASP A 189 -26.53 -5.21 -12.73
CA ASP A 189 -27.97 -5.48 -12.64
C ASP A 189 -28.58 -5.76 -14.03
N ALA A 190 -29.90 -5.97 -14.07
CA ALA A 190 -30.66 -6.27 -15.28
C ALA A 190 -30.67 -5.11 -16.31
N ASP A 191 -30.44 -3.88 -15.84
CA ASP A 191 -30.34 -2.68 -16.68
C ASP A 191 -28.89 -2.39 -17.11
N GLY A 192 -27.93 -3.22 -16.66
CA GLY A 192 -26.52 -3.12 -16.98
C GLY A 192 -25.74 -2.13 -16.11
N LEU A 193 -26.33 -1.60 -15.03
CA LEU A 193 -25.64 -0.69 -14.12
C LEU A 193 -24.64 -1.46 -13.24
N LEU A 194 -23.50 -0.80 -12.94
CA LEU A 194 -22.46 -1.38 -12.09
C LEU A 194 -22.95 -1.56 -10.65
N LEU A 195 -22.77 -2.76 -10.11
CA LEU A 195 -23.08 -3.12 -8.73
C LEU A 195 -21.83 -3.28 -7.88
N ALA A 196 -20.83 -3.98 -8.42
CA ALA A 196 -19.56 -4.20 -7.74
C ALA A 196 -18.40 -4.44 -8.70
N VAL A 197 -17.19 -4.15 -8.23
CA VAL A 197 -15.92 -4.57 -8.86
C VAL A 197 -15.21 -5.52 -7.91
N ARG A 198 -14.82 -6.70 -8.38
CA ARG A 198 -14.19 -7.75 -7.57
C ARG A 198 -12.80 -8.05 -8.10
N VAL A 199 -11.81 -8.05 -7.23
CA VAL A 199 -10.46 -8.56 -7.48
C VAL A 199 -10.29 -9.85 -6.70
N THR A 200 -10.07 -10.96 -7.40
CA THR A 200 -9.84 -12.27 -6.76
C THR A 200 -8.35 -12.46 -6.51
N LEU A 201 -7.98 -12.70 -5.26
CA LEU A 201 -6.60 -12.80 -4.78
C LEU A 201 -6.18 -14.25 -4.51
N ALA A 202 -7.13 -15.09 -4.10
CA ALA A 202 -6.93 -16.54 -3.94
C ALA A 202 -8.20 -17.29 -4.33
N GLU A 203 -8.04 -18.57 -4.66
CA GLU A 203 -9.18 -19.48 -4.79
C GLU A 203 -9.80 -19.71 -3.40
N SER A 204 -11.12 -19.60 -3.32
CA SER A 204 -11.93 -19.91 -2.13
C SER A 204 -12.20 -21.41 -2.01
#